data_AF-A0A7C4VUY3-F1
#
_entry.id   AF-A0A7C4VUY3-F1
#
_cell.length_a   1.000
_cell.length_b   1.000
_cell.length_c   1.000
_cell.angle_alpha   90.00
_cell.angle_beta   90.00
_cell.angle_gamma   90.00
#
_symmetry.space_group_name_H-M   'P 1'
#
loop_
_entity.id
_entity.type
_entity.pdbx_description
1 polymer ?
#
loop_
_entity_poly.entity_id
_entity_poly.type
_entity_poly.pdbx_seq_one_letter_code
_entity_poly.pdbx_strand_id
1 'polypeptide(L)'
;MTLRFSIALLFTVLTIQSYSQVDFGIRKQKLRPIFIDTTRENIFIYEVPNAILYFKQDDIKNFIDNPENKNVLVNYGYKTFQDTLTKKTRQIKITDVYFSYDQLQRDSIFRQQPENILTKRLNEEFYFLGAGLILKGQFMVFSKADKKFIIKGLVAKRQKGYLGQRNLLFYLQDKKLFYDIVIALGE
;
A
#
# COMPACT_ATOMS: atom_id res chain seq x y z
N MET A 1 29.71 2.83 33.34
CA MET A 1 28.93 1.89 32.52
C MET A 1 29.70 0.58 32.42
N THR A 2 29.14 -0.52 32.93
CA THR A 2 29.83 -1.82 32.95
C THR A 2 29.74 -2.49 31.57
N LEU A 3 30.77 -3.28 31.21
CA LEU A 3 30.86 -4.03 29.94
C LEU A 3 29.56 -4.82 29.61
N ARG A 4 28.88 -5.31 30.65
CA ARG A 4 27.60 -6.03 30.56
C ARG A 4 26.44 -5.16 30.04
N PHE A 5 26.42 -3.87 30.40
CA PHE A 5 25.42 -2.92 29.94
C PHE A 5 25.60 -2.59 28.45
N SER A 6 26.86 -2.48 28.00
CA SER A 6 27.20 -2.24 26.59
C SER A 6 26.84 -3.44 25.71
N ILE A 7 27.02 -4.67 26.21
CA ILE A 7 26.64 -5.90 25.50
C ILE A 7 25.11 -6.03 25.41
N ALA A 8 24.38 -5.76 26.50
CA ALA A 8 22.92 -5.78 26.48
C ALA A 8 22.33 -4.73 25.52
N LEU A 9 22.94 -3.54 25.45
CA LEU A 9 22.57 -2.50 24.50
C LEU A 9 22.87 -2.92 23.05
N LEU A 10 24.03 -3.54 22.81
CA LEU A 10 24.38 -4.07 21.49
C LEU A 10 23.39 -5.15 21.05
N PHE A 11 23.02 -6.08 21.93
CA PHE A 11 22.02 -7.12 21.61
C PHE A 11 20.63 -6.53 21.36
N THR A 12 20.22 -5.50 22.11
CA THR A 12 18.94 -4.81 21.83
C THR A 12 18.98 -4.10 20.48
N VAL A 13 20.09 -3.44 20.13
CA VAL A 13 20.26 -2.79 18.82
C VAL A 13 20.35 -3.81 17.68
N LEU A 14 21.00 -4.96 17.88
CA LEU A 14 21.07 -6.04 16.88
C LEU A 14 19.73 -6.77 16.69
N THR A 15 18.87 -6.79 17.71
CA THR A 15 17.48 -7.28 17.58
C THR A 15 16.53 -6.28 16.94
N ILE A 16 16.95 -5.03 16.72
CA ILE A 16 16.27 -4.12 15.79
C ILE A 16 16.60 -4.65 14.39
N GLN A 17 15.97 -5.79 14.03
CA GLN A 17 15.84 -6.19 12.65
C GLN A 17 15.25 -4.98 11.92
N SER A 18 15.97 -4.49 10.91
CA SER A 18 15.50 -3.42 10.02
C SER A 18 14.10 -3.78 9.52
N TYR A 19 13.09 -3.14 10.12
CA TYR A 19 11.71 -3.29 9.69
C TYR A 19 11.60 -2.75 8.27
N SER A 20 11.20 -3.64 7.36
CA SER A 20 10.91 -3.41 5.95
C SER A 20 11.99 -2.68 5.15
N GLN A 21 12.91 -3.46 4.57
CA GLN A 21 13.69 -3.01 3.40
C GLN A 21 13.13 -3.71 2.16
N VAL A 22 12.26 -3.04 1.42
CA VAL A 22 11.73 -3.53 0.15
C VAL A 22 12.22 -2.61 -0.97
N ASP A 23 13.18 -3.06 -1.78
CA ASP A 23 13.64 -2.27 -2.91
C ASP A 23 12.82 -2.57 -4.17
N PHE A 24 12.00 -1.61 -4.58
CA PHE A 24 11.28 -1.64 -5.85
C PHE A 24 12.16 -1.26 -7.06
N GLY A 25 13.43 -0.93 -6.86
CA GLY A 25 14.39 -0.63 -7.94
C GLY A 25 14.15 0.70 -8.68
N ILE A 26 13.17 1.50 -8.27
CA ILE A 26 12.76 2.71 -8.98
C ILE A 26 13.16 4.01 -8.28
N ARG A 27 13.65 4.99 -9.04
CA ARG A 27 13.83 6.39 -8.61
C ARG A 27 12.64 7.26 -8.99
N LYS A 28 12.18 7.14 -10.24
CA LYS A 28 10.99 7.81 -10.78
C LYS A 28 10.46 7.01 -11.97
N GLN A 29 9.15 6.74 -12.01
CA GLN A 29 8.51 5.98 -13.08
C GLN A 29 7.18 6.64 -13.46
N LYS A 30 6.90 6.76 -14.77
CA LYS A 30 5.56 7.10 -15.26
C LYS A 30 4.67 5.87 -15.17
N LEU A 31 3.48 6.02 -14.62
CA LEU A 31 2.54 4.92 -14.46
C LEU A 31 1.56 4.91 -15.62
N ARG A 32 1.14 3.70 -16.01
CA ARG A 32 0.18 3.46 -17.08
C ARG A 32 -0.91 2.55 -16.52
N PRO A 33 -1.98 3.12 -15.94
CA PRO A 33 -3.09 2.34 -15.44
C PRO A 33 -3.84 1.69 -16.60
N ILE A 34 -4.52 0.59 -16.31
CA ILE A 34 -5.41 -0.10 -17.22
C ILE A 34 -6.85 0.35 -17.03
N PHE A 35 -7.71 0.03 -18.00
CA PHE A 35 -9.15 0.11 -17.84
C PHE A 35 -9.68 -1.23 -17.31
N ILE A 36 -10.51 -1.17 -16.27
CA ILE A 36 -11.13 -2.33 -15.63
C ILE A 36 -12.64 -2.22 -15.80
N ASP A 37 -13.26 -3.21 -16.44
CA ASP A 37 -14.72 -3.28 -16.53
C ASP A 37 -15.31 -3.77 -15.20
N THR A 38 -15.65 -2.81 -14.33
CA THR A 38 -16.24 -3.06 -13.01
C THR A 38 -17.60 -3.77 -13.05
N THR A 39 -18.22 -3.88 -14.24
CA THR A 39 -19.50 -4.58 -14.43
C THR A 39 -19.35 -6.06 -14.78
N ARG A 40 -18.13 -6.52 -15.10
CA ARG A 40 -17.88 -7.92 -15.48
C ARG A 40 -16.83 -8.58 -14.59
N GLU A 41 -15.88 -7.80 -14.11
CA GLU A 41 -14.75 -8.32 -13.36
C GLU A 41 -15.00 -8.27 -11.85
N ASN A 42 -14.41 -9.23 -11.13
CA ASN A 42 -14.34 -9.18 -9.67
C ASN A 42 -13.28 -8.18 -9.25
N ILE A 43 -13.69 -7.16 -8.51
CA ILE A 43 -12.84 -6.00 -8.22
C ILE A 43 -12.56 -5.85 -6.73
N PHE A 44 -11.37 -5.37 -6.43
CA PHE A 44 -10.96 -4.86 -5.14
C PHE A 44 -10.83 -3.34 -5.24
N ILE A 45 -11.52 -2.63 -4.37
CA ILE A 45 -11.61 -1.17 -4.35
C ILE A 45 -10.89 -0.66 -3.10
N TYR A 46 -9.85 0.13 -3.31
CA TYR A 46 -9.07 0.76 -2.25
C TYR A 46 -9.27 2.27 -2.28
N GLU A 47 -9.94 2.79 -1.26
CA GLU A 47 -10.30 4.20 -1.17
C GLU A 47 -9.35 4.95 -0.24
N VAL A 48 -8.76 6.03 -0.77
CA VAL A 48 -7.88 6.97 -0.06
C VAL A 48 -8.45 8.38 -0.14
N PRO A 49 -7.92 9.40 0.56
CA PRO A 49 -8.51 10.74 0.57
C PRO A 49 -8.64 11.39 -0.82
N ASN A 50 -7.63 11.24 -1.68
CA ASN A 50 -7.59 11.94 -2.97
C ASN A 50 -8.07 11.09 -4.17
N ALA A 51 -8.22 9.78 -3.99
CA ALA A 51 -8.49 8.87 -5.09
C ALA A 51 -9.23 7.59 -4.66
N ILE A 52 -9.77 6.88 -5.65
CA ILE A 52 -10.26 5.52 -5.51
C ILE A 52 -9.48 4.65 -6.49
N LEU A 53 -8.84 3.61 -5.97
CA LEU A 53 -8.06 2.66 -6.75
C LEU A 53 -8.87 1.38 -6.93
N TYR A 54 -8.80 0.83 -8.14
CA TYR A 54 -9.49 -0.39 -8.53
C TYR A 54 -8.47 -1.38 -9.04
N PHE A 55 -8.59 -2.62 -8.57
CA PHE A 55 -7.72 -3.74 -8.93
C PHE A 55 -8.59 -4.94 -9.27
N LYS A 56 -8.15 -5.78 -10.20
CA LYS A 56 -8.79 -7.09 -10.39
C LYS A 56 -8.39 -7.99 -9.23
N GLN A 57 -9.36 -8.72 -8.68
CA GLN A 57 -9.10 -9.71 -7.65
C GLN A 57 -8.13 -10.80 -8.14
N ASP A 58 -8.18 -11.16 -9.42
CA ASP A 58 -7.27 -12.12 -10.03
C ASP A 58 -5.83 -11.57 -10.14
N ASP A 59 -5.65 -10.28 -10.43
CA ASP A 59 -4.32 -9.66 -10.45
C ASP A 59 -3.67 -9.68 -9.06
N ILE A 60 -4.45 -9.42 -8.00
CA ILE A 60 -4.01 -9.52 -6.61
C ILE A 60 -3.59 -10.96 -6.30
N LYS A 61 -4.44 -11.94 -6.64
CA LYS A 61 -4.14 -13.35 -6.42
C LYS A 61 -2.86 -13.78 -7.14
N ASN A 62 -2.76 -13.46 -8.43
CA ASN A 62 -1.57 -13.76 -9.24
C ASN A 62 -0.32 -13.08 -8.69
N PHE A 63 -0.43 -11.88 -8.11
CA PHE A 63 0.69 -11.21 -7.49
C PHE A 63 1.18 -11.94 -6.24
N ILE A 64 0.27 -12.39 -5.37
CA ILE A 64 0.58 -13.16 -4.15
C ILE A 64 1.20 -14.52 -4.49
N ASP A 65 0.63 -15.22 -5.47
CA ASP A 65 1.03 -16.60 -5.79
C ASP A 65 2.33 -16.65 -6.63
N ASN A 66 2.76 -15.53 -7.23
CA ASN A 66 3.94 -15.50 -8.09
C ASN A 66 5.26 -15.44 -7.26
N PRO A 67 6.14 -16.46 -7.39
CA PRO A 67 7.38 -16.54 -6.62
C PRO A 67 8.41 -15.43 -6.92
N GLU A 68 8.34 -14.77 -8.08
CA GLU A 68 9.23 -13.64 -8.41
C GLU A 68 8.94 -12.42 -7.54
N ASN A 69 7.72 -12.29 -7.01
CA ASN A 69 7.35 -11.19 -6.13
C ASN A 69 7.79 -11.42 -4.69
N LYS A 70 8.42 -12.57 -4.36
CA LYS A 70 8.81 -12.93 -2.99
C LYS A 70 9.51 -11.79 -2.25
N ASN A 71 10.40 -11.04 -2.91
CA ASN A 71 11.14 -9.90 -2.32
C ASN A 71 10.23 -8.75 -1.83
N VAL A 72 9.05 -8.59 -2.43
CA VAL A 72 8.02 -7.62 -2.01
C VAL A 72 7.13 -8.22 -0.91
N LEU A 73 7.03 -9.55 -0.86
CA LEU A 73 6.15 -10.32 0.01
C LEU A 73 6.83 -10.86 1.28
N VAL A 74 8.16 -10.73 1.44
CA VAL A 74 9.01 -11.50 2.39
C VAL A 74 8.52 -11.50 3.84
N ASN A 75 7.74 -10.50 4.25
CA ASN A 75 7.38 -10.30 5.66
C ASN A 75 5.87 -10.31 5.94
N TYR A 76 5.01 -10.53 4.94
CA TYR A 76 3.56 -10.49 5.11
C TYR A 76 2.94 -11.84 4.76
N GLY A 77 2.30 -12.48 5.74
CA GLY A 77 1.42 -13.61 5.47
C GLY A 77 0.11 -13.06 4.90
N TYR A 78 -0.05 -13.04 3.58
CA TYR A 78 -1.25 -12.55 2.85
C TYR A 78 -2.49 -13.43 3.05
N LYS A 79 -2.60 -14.06 4.22
CA LYS A 79 -3.65 -15.03 4.53
C LYS A 79 -5.02 -14.36 4.53
N THR A 80 -5.12 -13.13 5.04
CA THR A 80 -6.40 -12.42 5.05
C THR A 80 -6.87 -12.14 3.62
N PHE A 81 -5.97 -11.74 2.72
CA PHE A 81 -6.28 -11.62 1.30
C PHE A 81 -6.69 -12.96 0.68
N GLN A 82 -5.93 -14.03 0.89
CA GLN A 82 -6.26 -15.36 0.36
C GLN A 82 -7.65 -15.84 0.84
N ASP A 83 -7.95 -15.70 2.13
CA ASP A 83 -9.24 -16.05 2.73
C ASP A 83 -10.38 -15.15 2.22
N THR A 84 -10.10 -13.89 1.89
CA THR A 84 -11.12 -12.95 1.39
C THR A 84 -11.41 -13.19 -0.09
N LEU A 85 -10.37 -13.43 -0.91
CA LEU A 85 -10.48 -13.68 -2.34
C LEU A 85 -11.17 -15.02 -2.65
N THR A 86 -11.06 -16.02 -1.76
CA THR A 86 -11.75 -17.31 -1.92
C THR A 86 -13.27 -17.22 -1.76
N LYS A 87 -13.80 -16.18 -1.10
CA LYS A 87 -15.25 -15.98 -0.91
C LYS A 87 -16.00 -15.60 -2.20
N LYS A 88 -15.30 -15.42 -3.33
CA LYS A 88 -15.86 -15.07 -4.65
C LYS A 88 -16.87 -13.92 -4.62
N THR A 89 -16.60 -12.93 -3.77
CA THR A 89 -17.42 -11.71 -3.74
C THR A 89 -17.06 -10.84 -4.93
N ARG A 90 -18.09 -10.31 -5.61
CA ARG A 90 -17.86 -9.50 -6.82
C ARG A 90 -17.10 -8.21 -6.54
N GLN A 91 -17.32 -7.61 -5.37
CA GLN A 91 -16.67 -6.37 -4.97
C GLN A 91 -16.21 -6.48 -3.52
N ILE A 92 -14.94 -6.17 -3.29
CA ILE A 92 -14.37 -5.99 -1.96
C ILE A 92 -13.96 -4.52 -1.86
N LYS A 93 -14.51 -3.77 -0.90
CA LYS A 93 -14.21 -2.36 -0.72
C LYS A 93 -13.54 -2.12 0.63
N ILE A 94 -12.46 -1.35 0.59
CA ILE A 94 -11.68 -0.95 1.75
C ILE A 94 -11.43 0.55 1.68
N THR A 95 -11.56 1.21 2.82
CA THR A 95 -11.17 2.60 3.00
C THR A 95 -9.92 2.64 3.87
N ASP A 96 -8.83 3.19 3.36
CA ASP A 96 -7.62 3.39 4.13
C ASP A 96 -7.69 4.71 4.88
N VAL A 97 -8.01 4.58 6.16
CA VAL A 97 -8.14 5.69 7.10
C VAL A 97 -6.80 6.08 7.72
N TYR A 98 -5.73 5.28 7.55
CA TYR A 98 -4.41 5.56 8.11
C TYR A 98 -3.44 6.18 7.09
N PHE A 99 -3.76 6.06 5.81
CA PHE A 99 -2.97 6.55 4.69
C PHE A 99 -2.49 8.01 4.82
N SER A 100 -3.44 8.94 4.97
CA SER A 100 -3.10 10.37 5.03
C SER A 100 -4.14 11.23 5.73
N TYR A 101 -5.11 10.60 6.40
CA TYR A 101 -5.99 11.34 7.30
C TYR A 101 -5.23 11.68 8.59
N ASP A 102 -5.42 12.90 9.09
CA ASP A 102 -4.92 13.28 10.41
C ASP A 102 -5.73 12.61 11.55
N GLN A 103 -5.26 12.77 12.79
CA GLN A 103 -5.93 12.15 13.95
C GLN A 103 -7.39 12.62 14.11
N LEU A 104 -7.68 13.90 13.88
CA LEU A 104 -9.03 14.46 14.03
C LEU A 104 -9.98 13.88 12.98
N GLN A 105 -9.51 13.77 11.75
CA GLN A 105 -10.22 13.14 10.63
C GLN A 105 -10.50 11.67 10.93
N ARG A 106 -9.48 10.92 11.40
CA ARG A 106 -9.65 9.52 11.82
C ARG A 106 -10.67 9.39 12.93
N ASP A 107 -10.58 10.20 13.98
CA ASP A 107 -11.51 10.18 15.11
C ASP A 107 -12.94 10.53 14.70
N SER A 108 -13.10 11.41 13.70
CA SER A 108 -14.41 11.72 13.11
C SER A 108 -14.98 10.53 12.34
N ILE A 109 -14.16 9.85 11.52
CA ILE A 109 -14.57 8.68 10.74
C ILE A 109 -14.92 7.53 11.69
N PHE A 110 -14.06 7.22 12.67
CA PHE A 110 -14.25 6.12 13.61
C PHE A 110 -15.45 6.31 14.53
N ARG A 111 -15.80 7.56 14.88
CA ARG A 111 -17.05 7.86 15.60
C ARG A 111 -18.30 7.49 14.81
N GLN A 112 -18.26 7.61 13.49
CA GLN A 112 -19.38 7.29 12.61
C GLN A 112 -19.37 5.81 12.18
N GLN A 113 -18.18 5.23 12.01
CA GLN A 113 -17.98 3.87 11.54
C GLN A 113 -16.79 3.25 12.29
N PRO A 114 -17.05 2.44 13.34
CA PRO A 114 -16.00 1.77 14.08
C PRO A 114 -15.10 0.93 13.18
N GLU A 115 -13.82 0.86 13.52
CA GLU A 115 -12.85 0.11 12.74
C GLU A 115 -13.20 -1.39 12.70
N ASN A 116 -13.28 -1.96 11.50
CA ASN A 116 -13.45 -3.40 11.32
C ASN A 116 -12.07 -4.08 11.26
N ILE A 117 -11.87 -5.09 12.11
CA ILE A 117 -10.63 -5.88 12.21
C ILE A 117 -10.23 -6.46 10.84
N LEU A 118 -11.19 -6.93 10.04
CA LEU A 118 -10.92 -7.46 8.71
C LEU A 118 -10.36 -6.38 7.78
N THR A 119 -10.97 -5.20 7.77
CA THR A 119 -10.56 -4.05 6.97
C THR A 119 -9.15 -3.60 7.36
N LYS A 120 -8.85 -3.56 8.66
CA LYS A 120 -7.52 -3.24 9.17
C LYS A 120 -6.45 -4.19 8.65
N ARG A 121 -6.67 -5.50 8.80
CA ARG A 121 -5.71 -6.53 8.34
C ARG A 121 -5.51 -6.48 6.83
N LEU A 122 -6.58 -6.27 6.08
CA LEU A 122 -6.48 -6.12 4.64
C LEU A 122 -5.75 -4.83 4.23
N ASN A 123 -5.90 -3.71 4.95
CA ASN A 123 -5.09 -2.51 4.73
C ASN A 123 -3.59 -2.81 4.96
N GLU A 124 -3.26 -3.45 6.08
CA GLU A 124 -1.88 -3.80 6.44
C GLU A 124 -1.23 -4.73 5.40
N GLU A 125 -1.94 -5.79 4.98
CA GLU A 125 -1.45 -6.70 3.94
C GLU A 125 -1.41 -6.03 2.56
N PHE A 126 -2.31 -5.10 2.26
CA PHE A 126 -2.36 -4.44 0.94
C PHE A 126 -1.18 -3.49 0.74
N TYR A 127 -0.55 -3.00 1.81
CA TYR A 127 0.44 -1.92 1.77
C TYR A 127 1.51 -2.08 0.67
N PHE A 128 2.33 -3.14 0.73
CA PHE A 128 3.36 -3.41 -0.29
C PHE A 128 2.79 -4.00 -1.59
N LEU A 129 1.71 -4.76 -1.49
CA LEU A 129 1.05 -5.40 -2.63
C LEU A 129 0.47 -4.36 -3.61
N GLY A 130 -0.20 -3.34 -3.07
CA GLY A 130 -0.76 -2.22 -3.82
C GLY A 130 0.33 -1.47 -4.59
N ALA A 131 1.48 -1.19 -3.96
CA ALA A 131 2.60 -0.57 -4.64
C ALA A 131 3.12 -1.43 -5.80
N GLY A 132 3.27 -2.74 -5.59
CA GLY A 132 3.68 -3.67 -6.64
C GLY A 132 2.72 -3.69 -7.84
N LEU A 133 1.42 -3.78 -7.59
CA LEU A 133 0.39 -3.75 -8.64
C LEU A 133 0.36 -2.41 -9.39
N ILE A 134 0.47 -1.29 -8.67
CA ILE A 134 0.48 0.04 -9.27
C ILE A 134 1.69 0.20 -10.19
N LEU A 135 2.86 -0.27 -9.78
CA LEU A 135 4.08 -0.21 -10.59
C LEU A 135 4.03 -1.10 -11.84
N LYS A 136 3.32 -2.24 -11.76
CA LYS A 136 3.02 -3.10 -12.91
C LYS A 136 1.93 -2.54 -13.83
N GLY A 137 1.25 -1.46 -13.44
CA GLY A 137 0.13 -0.88 -14.19
C GLY A 137 -1.19 -1.63 -14.03
N GLN A 138 -1.26 -2.61 -13.13
CA GLN A 138 -2.44 -3.44 -12.86
C GLN A 138 -3.44 -2.73 -11.95
N PHE A 139 -3.80 -1.50 -12.30
CA PHE A 139 -4.73 -0.69 -11.53
C PHE A 139 -5.50 0.27 -12.42
N MET A 140 -6.67 0.69 -11.96
CA MET A 140 -7.42 1.84 -12.48
C MET A 140 -7.58 2.85 -11.34
N VAL A 141 -7.53 4.15 -11.64
CA VAL A 141 -7.63 5.21 -10.61
C VAL A 141 -8.66 6.26 -10.98
N PHE A 142 -9.51 6.60 -10.02
CA PHE A 142 -10.47 7.70 -10.08
C PHE A 142 -9.99 8.85 -9.20
N SER A 143 -9.83 10.04 -9.77
CA SER A 143 -9.51 11.28 -9.03
C SER A 143 -10.79 11.82 -8.38
N LYS A 144 -10.80 11.95 -7.05
CA LYS A 144 -11.94 12.53 -6.33
C LYS A 144 -12.08 14.03 -6.58
N ALA A 145 -10.96 14.72 -6.80
CA ALA A 145 -10.95 16.15 -7.10
C ALA A 145 -11.50 16.45 -8.50
N ASP A 146 -11.04 15.71 -9.50
CA ASP A 146 -11.46 15.92 -10.90
C ASP A 146 -12.73 15.15 -11.29
N LYS A 147 -13.23 14.29 -10.38
CA LYS A 147 -14.38 13.40 -10.59
C LYS A 147 -14.29 12.56 -11.87
N LYS A 148 -13.09 12.08 -12.21
CA LYS A 148 -12.86 11.30 -13.43
C LYS A 148 -11.78 10.24 -13.26
N PHE A 149 -11.82 9.22 -14.13
CA PHE A 149 -10.76 8.25 -14.26
C PHE A 149 -9.52 8.86 -14.92
N ILE A 150 -8.34 8.59 -14.36
CA ILE A 150 -7.07 9.12 -14.82
C ILE A 150 -6.28 8.01 -15.52
N ILE A 151 -6.01 8.18 -16.80
CA ILE A 151 -5.32 7.17 -17.65
C ILE A 151 -3.86 7.52 -17.97
N LYS A 152 -3.42 8.74 -17.67
CA LYS A 152 -2.07 9.23 -18.01
C LYS A 152 -1.55 10.21 -16.97
N GLY A 153 -0.27 10.57 -17.05
CA GLY A 153 0.34 11.61 -16.21
C GLY A 153 0.49 11.26 -14.73
N LEU A 154 0.29 10.00 -14.36
CA LEU A 154 0.57 9.46 -13.05
C LEU A 154 2.07 9.16 -12.91
N VAL A 155 2.62 9.38 -11.71
CA VAL A 155 4.06 9.21 -11.46
C VAL A 155 4.30 8.55 -10.11
N ALA A 156 5.15 7.53 -10.07
CA ALA A 156 5.76 7.03 -8.84
C ALA A 156 7.17 7.64 -8.69
N LYS A 157 7.56 8.04 -7.48
CA LYS A 157 8.86 8.63 -7.19
C LYS A 157 9.36 8.22 -5.80
N ARG A 158 10.63 7.83 -5.73
CA ARG A 158 11.35 7.62 -4.47
C ARG A 158 11.72 8.97 -3.85
N GLN A 159 11.44 9.12 -2.56
CA GLN A 159 11.74 10.34 -1.81
C GLN A 159 12.34 9.99 -0.45
N LYS A 160 13.34 10.78 -0.02
CA LYS A 160 13.86 10.70 1.34
C LYS A 160 12.90 11.42 2.28
N GLY A 161 12.44 10.72 3.32
CA GLY A 161 11.62 11.22 4.41
C GLY A 161 12.46 11.69 5.59
N TYR A 162 11.79 11.87 6.72
CA TYR A 162 12.41 12.25 7.99
C TYR A 162 13.20 11.08 8.59
N LEU A 163 14.26 11.34 9.37
CA LEU A 163 15.08 10.32 10.05
C LEU A 163 15.56 9.18 9.12
N GLY A 164 16.12 9.53 7.97
CA GLY A 164 16.71 8.53 7.05
C GLY A 164 15.70 7.71 6.25
N GLN A 165 14.40 7.78 6.58
CA GLN A 165 13.33 7.04 5.92
C GLN A 165 13.36 7.20 4.39
N ARG A 166 13.07 6.13 3.66
CA ARG A 166 12.87 6.16 2.22
C ARG A 166 11.43 5.77 1.92
N ASN A 167 10.76 6.63 1.18
CA ASN A 167 9.38 6.43 0.75
C ASN A 167 9.31 6.26 -0.75
N LEU A 168 8.34 5.47 -1.20
CA LEU A 168 7.89 5.46 -2.57
C LEU A 168 6.51 6.12 -2.62
N LEU A 169 6.43 7.24 -3.33
CA LEU A 169 5.25 8.11 -3.38
C LEU A 169 4.62 8.06 -4.77
N PHE A 170 3.30 8.00 -4.83
CA PHE A 170 2.53 7.91 -6.06
C PHE A 170 1.60 9.12 -6.21
N TYR A 171 1.70 9.79 -7.36
CA TYR A 171 1.10 11.10 -7.59
C TYR A 171 0.13 11.10 -8.76
N LEU A 172 -0.99 11.81 -8.56
CA LEU A 172 -1.93 12.21 -9.60
C LEU A 172 -1.30 13.31 -10.49
N GLN A 173 -2.00 13.65 -11.57
CA GLN A 173 -1.55 14.69 -12.52
C GLN A 173 -1.39 16.07 -11.86
N ASP A 174 -2.23 16.38 -10.87
CA ASP A 174 -2.20 17.61 -10.08
C ASP A 174 -1.16 17.59 -8.95
N LYS A 175 -0.29 16.57 -8.93
CA LYS A 175 0.73 16.31 -7.90
C LYS A 175 0.17 15.98 -6.51
N LYS A 176 -1.13 15.69 -6.37
CA LYS A 176 -1.65 15.13 -5.12
C LYS A 176 -1.23 13.66 -4.96
N LEU A 177 -0.88 13.29 -3.74
CA LEU A 177 -0.55 11.92 -3.38
C LEU A 177 -1.82 11.06 -3.40
N PHE A 178 -1.75 9.89 -4.01
CA PHE A 178 -2.84 8.89 -3.96
C PHE A 178 -2.40 7.53 -3.41
N TYR A 179 -1.09 7.29 -3.31
CA TYR A 179 -0.55 6.11 -2.66
C TYR A 179 0.87 6.41 -2.19
N ASP A 180 1.30 5.79 -1.10
CA ASP A 180 2.65 5.89 -0.57
C ASP A 180 2.98 4.72 0.32
N ILE A 181 4.25 4.34 0.29
CA ILE A 181 4.76 3.30 1.15
C ILE A 181 6.14 3.67 1.70
N VAL A 182 6.41 3.25 2.92
CA VAL A 182 7.75 3.23 3.50
C VAL A 182 8.48 2.00 2.99
N ILE A 183 9.54 2.21 2.22
CA ILE A 183 10.31 1.13 1.58
C ILE A 183 11.62 0.80 2.32
N ALA A 184 12.11 1.71 3.15
CA ALA A 184 13.23 1.47 4.05
C ALA A 184 13.19 2.44 5.22
N LEU A 185 13.54 1.94 6.40
CA LEU A 185 13.89 2.72 7.57
C LEU A 185 15.41 2.65 7.75
N GLY A 186 16.08 3.80 7.84
CA GLY A 186 17.52 3.88 8.16
C GLY A 186 18.36 4.69 7.15
N GLU A 187 19.50 5.25 7.56
CA GLU A 187 20.25 5.00 8.81
C GLU A 187 19.69 5.66 10.07
#